data_AF-A0A6N0NX88-F1
#
_entry.id   AF-A0A6N0NX88-F1
#
_cell.length_a   1.000
_cell.length_b   1.000
_cell.length_c   1.000
_cell.angle_alpha   90.00
_cell.angle_beta   90.00
_cell.angle_gamma   90.00
#
_symmetry.space_group_name_H-M   'P 1'
#
loop_
_entity.id
_entity.type
_entity.pdbx_description
1 polymer ?
#
loop_
_entity_poly.entity_id
_entity_poly.type
_entity_poly.pdbx_seq_one_letter_code
_entity_poly.pdbx_strand_id
1 'polypeptide(L)'
;MEVRNKSLLVFVGAREDTLADLFRKIMKDARTSGFRKIVIDVISDSPHWQVLASVREAILDNIDLGLEVYTWKAEEADRMLKKAEEIRPDGVMTYCDEDNKFFMSRLLSNLSEKLKINIVRDNCK
;
A
#
# COMPACT_ATOMS: atom_id res chain seq x y z
N MET A 1 -6.75 27.70 -5.32
CA MET A 1 -6.01 26.66 -4.57
C MET A 1 -5.63 25.59 -5.55
N GLU A 2 -4.36 25.44 -5.90
CA GLU A 2 -3.90 24.25 -6.60
C GLU A 2 -4.24 23.05 -5.71
N VAL A 3 -5.16 22.20 -6.18
CA VAL A 3 -5.37 20.89 -5.58
C VAL A 3 -4.11 20.11 -5.92
N ARG A 4 -3.07 20.27 -5.08
CA ARG A 4 -1.88 19.42 -5.16
C ARG A 4 -2.42 18.00 -5.00
N ASN A 5 -2.32 17.20 -6.07
CA ASN A 5 -2.82 15.83 -6.09
C ASN A 5 -2.01 15.01 -5.08
N LYS A 6 -2.47 14.98 -3.82
CA LYS A 6 -1.78 14.31 -2.73
C LYS A 6 -1.66 12.83 -3.07
N SER A 7 -0.44 12.30 -2.93
CA SER A 7 -0.16 10.87 -3.16
C SER A 7 -0.13 10.10 -1.84
N LEU A 8 -0.75 8.93 -1.86
CA LEU A 8 -0.70 7.97 -0.77
C LEU A 8 0.15 6.78 -1.18
N LEU A 9 1.11 6.42 -0.33
CA LEU A 9 1.82 5.14 -0.41
C LEU A 9 1.18 4.15 0.57
N VAL A 10 0.95 2.92 0.13
CA VAL A 10 0.34 1.88 0.94
C VAL A 10 1.21 0.64 0.90
N PHE A 11 1.65 0.17 2.05
CA PHE A 11 2.29 -1.13 2.19
C PHE A 11 1.26 -2.18 2.62
N VAL A 12 1.19 -3.29 1.88
CA VAL A 12 0.24 -4.38 2.14
C VAL A 12 1.00 -5.69 2.27
N GLY A 13 0.89 -6.35 3.43
CA GLY A 13 1.36 -7.72 3.62
C GLY A 13 0.19 -8.61 4.01
N ALA A 14 -0.34 -9.39 3.08
CA ALA A 14 -1.51 -10.22 3.35
C ALA A 14 -1.59 -11.43 2.43
N ARG A 15 -2.26 -12.48 2.89
CA ARG A 15 -2.61 -13.65 2.09
C ARG A 15 -3.61 -13.29 1.00
N GLU A 16 -3.57 -14.05 -0.09
CA GLU A 16 -4.36 -13.80 -1.28
C GLU A 16 -5.88 -13.76 -1.03
N ASP A 17 -6.38 -14.61 -0.13
CA ASP A 17 -7.79 -14.69 0.25
C ASP A 17 -8.32 -13.42 0.95
N THR A 18 -7.42 -12.58 1.49
CA THR A 18 -7.78 -11.34 2.20
C THR A 18 -7.51 -10.07 1.41
N LEU A 19 -6.77 -10.17 0.28
CA LEU A 19 -6.34 -9.01 -0.51
C LEU A 19 -7.52 -8.18 -1.03
N ALA A 20 -8.59 -8.82 -1.50
CA ALA A 20 -9.75 -8.11 -2.06
C ALA A 20 -10.38 -7.15 -1.04
N ASP A 21 -10.59 -7.63 0.19
CA ASP A 21 -11.21 -6.84 1.26
C ASP A 21 -10.28 -5.74 1.77
N LEU A 22 -8.98 -6.03 1.86
CA LEU A 22 -7.98 -5.01 2.17
C LEU A 22 -7.95 -3.91 1.11
N PHE A 23 -7.99 -4.26 -0.18
CA PHE A 23 -8.01 -3.27 -1.26
C PHE A 23 -9.25 -2.37 -1.18
N ARG A 24 -10.45 -2.94 -0.96
CA ARG A 24 -11.66 -2.12 -0.76
C ARG A 24 -11.50 -1.16 0.42
N LYS A 25 -10.93 -1.64 1.52
CA LYS A 25 -10.67 -0.81 2.71
C LYS A 25 -9.65 0.30 2.39
N ILE A 26 -8.55 -0.02 1.73
CA ILE A 26 -7.51 0.93 1.31
C ILE A 26 -8.12 2.05 0.46
N MET A 27 -8.91 1.73 -0.56
CA MET A 27 -9.52 2.74 -1.43
C MET A 27 -10.50 3.64 -0.66
N LYS A 28 -11.31 3.05 0.22
CA LYS A 28 -12.24 3.81 1.08
C LYS A 28 -11.49 4.78 2.00
N ASP A 29 -10.42 4.30 2.63
CA ASP A 29 -9.61 5.09 3.55
C ASP A 29 -8.87 6.20 2.81
N ALA A 30 -8.28 5.91 1.65
CA ALA A 30 -7.63 6.89 0.81
C ALA A 30 -8.57 8.02 0.39
N ARG A 31 -9.80 7.69 -0.06
CA ARG A 31 -10.84 8.67 -0.40
C ARG A 31 -11.22 9.54 0.79
N THR A 32 -11.43 8.92 1.94
CA THR A 32 -11.82 9.62 3.17
C THR A 32 -10.73 10.59 3.64
N SER A 33 -9.46 10.23 3.44
CA SER A 33 -8.30 11.08 3.73
C SER A 33 -7.97 12.09 2.61
N GLY A 34 -8.73 12.10 1.51
CA GLY A 34 -8.57 13.06 0.41
C GLY A 34 -7.43 12.75 -0.56
N PHE A 35 -6.88 11.54 -0.55
CA PHE A 35 -5.89 11.08 -1.52
C PHE A 35 -6.58 10.61 -2.81
N ARG A 36 -6.04 11.04 -3.95
CA ARG A 36 -6.56 10.68 -5.29
C ARG A 36 -5.57 9.88 -6.13
N LYS A 37 -4.28 9.92 -5.77
CA LYS A 37 -3.23 9.07 -6.33
C LYS A 37 -2.77 8.09 -5.26
N ILE A 38 -2.80 6.80 -5.56
CA ILE A 38 -2.52 5.74 -4.59
C ILE A 38 -1.51 4.80 -5.22
N VAL A 39 -0.38 4.61 -4.54
CA VAL A 39 0.62 3.59 -4.87
C VAL A 39 0.50 2.49 -3.83
N ILE A 40 0.20 1.27 -4.26
CA ILE A 40 0.07 0.10 -3.39
C ILE A 40 1.23 -0.85 -3.66
N ASP A 41 2.12 -0.97 -2.69
CA ASP A 41 3.18 -1.97 -2.66
C ASP A 41 2.67 -3.20 -1.90
N VAL A 42 2.37 -4.26 -2.66
CA VAL A 42 1.94 -5.56 -2.12
C VAL A 42 3.15 -6.46 -1.94
N ILE A 43 3.46 -6.86 -0.71
CA ILE A 43 4.46 -7.90 -0.44
C ILE A 43 3.79 -9.27 -0.51
N SER A 44 4.15 -10.06 -1.52
CA SER A 44 3.57 -11.39 -1.77
C SER A 44 4.49 -12.24 -2.64
N ASP A 45 4.46 -13.56 -2.41
CA ASP A 45 5.11 -14.53 -3.30
C ASP A 45 4.29 -14.81 -4.57
N SER A 46 3.01 -14.40 -4.59
CA SER A 46 2.14 -14.56 -5.75
C SER A 46 2.61 -13.65 -6.91
N PRO A 47 2.56 -14.12 -8.16
CA PRO A 47 2.90 -13.30 -9.32
C PRO A 47 1.94 -12.11 -9.46
N HIS A 48 2.43 -11.00 -10.02
CA HIS A 48 1.69 -9.75 -10.12
C HIS A 48 0.31 -9.89 -10.77
N TRP A 49 0.19 -10.68 -11.84
CA TRP A 49 -1.10 -10.90 -12.52
C TRP A 49 -2.14 -11.56 -11.60
N GLN A 50 -1.70 -12.42 -10.68
CA GLN A 50 -2.57 -13.12 -9.74
C GLN A 50 -3.04 -12.17 -8.63
N VAL A 51 -2.14 -11.31 -8.14
CA VAL A 51 -2.50 -10.21 -7.22
C VAL A 51 -3.54 -9.30 -7.86
N LEU A 52 -3.36 -8.88 -9.12
CA LEU A 52 -4.35 -8.05 -9.82
C LEU A 52 -5.69 -8.78 -10.03
N ALA A 53 -5.65 -10.09 -10.33
CA ALA A 53 -6.85 -10.89 -10.51
C ALA A 53 -7.68 -11.00 -9.21
N SER A 54 -7.02 -11.19 -8.06
CA SER A 54 -7.69 -11.32 -6.77
C SER A 54 -8.37 -10.02 -6.31
N VAL A 55 -7.83 -8.86 -6.70
CA VAL A 55 -8.35 -7.55 -6.31
C VAL A 55 -9.14 -6.85 -7.42
N ARG A 56 -9.42 -7.54 -8.53
CA ARG A 56 -10.02 -6.96 -9.74
C ARG A 56 -11.26 -6.12 -9.45
N GLU A 57 -12.23 -6.67 -8.72
CA GLU A 57 -13.48 -5.96 -8.41
C GLU A 57 -13.23 -4.70 -7.58
N ALA A 58 -12.32 -4.76 -6.60
CA ALA A 58 -11.96 -3.60 -5.80
C ALA A 58 -11.30 -2.48 -6.64
N ILE A 59 -10.54 -2.84 -7.68
CA ILE A 59 -9.99 -1.88 -8.64
C ILE A 59 -11.10 -1.29 -9.50
N LEU A 60 -11.99 -2.13 -10.06
CA LEU A 60 -13.09 -1.68 -10.94
C LEU A 60 -14.03 -0.71 -10.23
N ASP A 61 -14.36 -0.97 -8.97
CA ASP A 61 -15.20 -0.09 -8.12
C ASP A 61 -14.54 1.29 -7.86
N ASN A 62 -13.24 1.43 -8.15
CA ASN A 62 -12.43 2.60 -7.81
C ASN A 62 -11.60 3.12 -9.00
N ILE A 63 -12.08 2.92 -10.23
CA ILE A 63 -11.38 3.32 -11.47
C ILE A 63 -11.12 4.83 -11.60
N ASP A 64 -11.81 5.66 -10.81
CA ASP A 64 -11.61 7.11 -10.74
C ASP A 64 -10.34 7.51 -9.94
N LEU A 65 -9.75 6.58 -9.18
CA LEU A 65 -8.51 6.80 -8.45
C LEU A 65 -7.30 6.54 -9.35
N GLY A 66 -6.28 7.39 -9.25
CA GLY A 66 -4.99 7.18 -9.90
C GLY A 66 -4.23 6.08 -9.18
N LEU A 67 -4.48 4.83 -9.57
CA LEU A 67 -3.93 3.65 -8.90
C LEU A 67 -2.68 3.12 -9.61
N GLU A 68 -1.62 2.91 -8.83
CA GLU A 68 -0.47 2.10 -9.20
C GLU A 68 -0.34 0.93 -8.22
N VAL A 69 -0.22 -0.28 -8.74
CA VAL A 69 -0.04 -1.49 -7.92
C VAL A 69 1.29 -2.11 -8.29
N TYR A 70 2.13 -2.35 -7.29
CA TYR A 70 3.37 -3.09 -7.43
C TYR A 70 3.30 -4.34 -6.56
N THR A 71 3.95 -5.41 -7.03
CA THR A 71 4.10 -6.64 -6.27
C THR A 71 5.57 -6.89 -6.05
N TRP A 72 5.93 -7.16 -4.80
CA TRP A 72 7.30 -7.35 -4.35
C TRP A 72 7.39 -8.65 -3.58
N LYS A 73 8.47 -9.40 -3.78
CA LYS A 73 8.77 -10.50 -2.87
C LYS A 73 9.37 -9.98 -1.57
N ALA A 74 9.31 -10.79 -0.51
CA ALA A 74 9.84 -10.40 0.79
C ALA A 74 11.35 -10.07 0.73
N GLU A 75 12.12 -10.80 -0.08
CA GLU A 75 13.55 -10.56 -0.30
C GLU A 75 13.86 -9.26 -1.06
N GLU A 76 12.87 -8.67 -1.73
CA GLU A 76 13.01 -7.42 -2.48
C GLU A 76 12.64 -6.17 -1.65
N ALA A 77 12.34 -6.34 -0.36
CA ALA A 77 11.89 -5.26 0.52
C ALA A 77 12.81 -4.03 0.50
N ASP A 78 14.13 -4.20 0.50
CA ASP A 78 15.08 -3.08 0.47
C ASP A 78 14.97 -2.25 -0.83
N ARG A 79 14.71 -2.91 -1.96
CA ARG A 79 14.52 -2.24 -3.26
C ARG A 79 13.18 -1.51 -3.30
N MET A 80 12.13 -2.12 -2.76
CA MET A 80 10.82 -1.49 -2.59
C MET A 80 10.92 -0.23 -1.73
N LEU A 81 11.61 -0.30 -0.58
CA LEU A 81 11.80 0.85 0.32
C LEU A 81 12.54 2.01 -0.36
N LYS A 82 13.57 1.74 -1.16
CA LYS A 82 14.26 2.78 -1.95
C LYS A 82 13.31 3.46 -2.94
N LYS A 83 12.49 2.67 -3.63
CA LYS A 83 11.49 3.21 -4.57
C LYS A 83 10.43 4.04 -3.85
N ALA A 84 10.00 3.62 -2.66
CA ALA A 84 9.07 4.37 -1.82
C ALA A 84 9.60 5.77 -1.46
N GLU A 85 10.90 5.92 -1.23
CA GLU A 85 11.52 7.23 -0.97
C GLU A 85 11.53 8.15 -2.19
N GLU A 86 11.67 7.59 -3.39
CA GLU A 86 11.66 8.34 -4.64
C GLU A 86 10.28 8.92 -4.95
N ILE A 87 9.21 8.22 -4.56
CA ILE A 87 7.81 8.65 -4.74
C ILE A 87 7.50 9.93 -3.96
N ARG A 88 8.18 10.15 -2.83
CA ARG A 88 7.93 11.27 -1.89
C ARG A 88 6.44 11.43 -1.55
N PRO A 89 5.80 10.39 -0.99
CA PRO A 89 4.37 10.40 -0.74
C PRO A 89 3.97 11.43 0.33
N ASP A 90 2.79 12.04 0.16
CA ASP A 90 2.20 12.95 1.15
C ASP A 90 1.61 12.20 2.35
N GLY A 91 1.38 10.88 2.23
CA GLY A 91 0.93 10.02 3.30
C GLY A 91 1.34 8.56 3.10
N VAL A 92 1.52 7.84 4.21
CA VAL A 92 1.81 6.42 4.24
C VAL A 92 0.73 5.70 5.04
N MET A 93 0.20 4.60 4.49
CA MET A 93 -0.67 3.68 5.21
C MET A 93 -0.12 2.25 5.16
N THR A 94 -0.47 1.46 6.17
CA THR A 94 -0.04 0.06 6.27
C THR A 94 -1.23 -0.83 6.57
N TYR A 95 -1.26 -1.99 5.94
CA TYR A 95 -2.30 -3.01 6.13
C TYR A 95 -1.64 -4.38 6.15
N CYS A 96 -2.07 -5.22 7.07
CA CYS A 96 -1.66 -6.61 7.07
C CYS A 96 -2.69 -7.53 7.72
N ASP A 97 -2.58 -8.82 7.45
CA ASP A 97 -3.21 -9.85 8.27
C ASP A 97 -2.33 -10.25 9.46
N GLU A 98 -2.86 -11.08 10.34
CA GLU A 98 -2.14 -11.57 11.53
C GLU A 98 -0.83 -12.30 11.18
N ASP A 99 -0.82 -13.06 10.09
CA ASP A 99 0.33 -13.88 9.67
C ASP A 99 1.51 -12.99 9.23
N ASN A 100 1.22 -11.79 8.69
CA ASN A 100 2.20 -10.85 8.17
C ASN A 100 2.59 -9.74 9.15
N LYS A 101 1.95 -9.64 10.33
CA LYS A 101 2.23 -8.59 11.33
C LYS A 101 3.69 -8.43 11.69
N PHE A 102 4.36 -9.55 11.96
CA PHE A 102 5.76 -9.51 12.39
C PHE A 102 6.68 -9.00 11.29
N PHE A 103 6.50 -9.49 10.06
CA PHE A 103 7.27 -9.04 8.90
C PHE A 103 7.04 -7.55 8.65
N MET A 104 5.78 -7.13 8.63
CA MET A 104 5.40 -5.73 8.39
C MET A 104 5.95 -4.80 9.47
N SER A 105 5.87 -5.18 10.76
CA SER A 105 6.48 -4.40 11.84
C SER A 105 7.98 -4.17 11.63
N ARG A 106 8.72 -5.20 11.20
CA ARG A 106 10.14 -5.07 10.85
C ARG A 106 10.34 -4.15 9.65
N LEU A 107 9.54 -4.28 8.60
CA LEU A 107 9.59 -3.40 7.44
C LEU A 107 9.40 -1.92 7.85
N LEU A 108 8.41 -1.64 8.70
CA LEU A 108 8.13 -0.29 9.18
C LEU A 108 9.24 0.29 10.06
N SER A 109 9.93 -0.57 10.83
CA SER A 109 11.10 -0.14 11.60
C SER A 109 12.26 0.34 10.70
N ASN A 110 12.36 -0.23 9.50
CA ASN A 110 13.40 0.09 8.51
C ASN A 110 13.03 1.27 7.59
N LEU A 111 11.82 1.82 7.69
CA LEU A 111 11.46 3.04 6.97
C LEU A 111 12.36 4.20 7.39
N SER A 112 12.75 5.04 6.43
CA SER A 112 13.40 6.31 6.76
C SER A 112 12.47 7.23 7.53
N GLU A 113 13.07 8.13 8.32
CA GLU A 113 12.33 9.10 9.13
C GLU A 113 11.34 9.93 8.30
N LYS A 114 11.70 10.25 7.04
CA LYS A 114 10.82 10.98 6.11
C LYS A 114 9.52 10.25 5.80
N LEU A 115 9.56 8.92 5.64
CA LEU A 115 8.37 8.12 5.40
C LEU A 115 7.60 7.89 6.72
N LYS A 116 8.31 7.68 7.83
CA LYS A 116 7.71 7.47 9.16
C LYS A 116 6.84 8.65 9.61
N ILE A 117 7.32 9.90 9.44
CA ILE A 117 6.54 11.10 9.81
C ILE A 117 5.26 11.26 9.00
N ASN A 118 5.19 10.66 7.81
CA ASN A 118 4.04 10.71 6.92
C ASN A 118 3.06 9.55 7.14
N ILE A 119 3.28 8.67 8.13
CA ILE A 119 2.34 7.61 8.45
C ILE A 119 1.05 8.22 9.00
N VAL A 120 -0.03 8.12 8.22
CA VAL A 120 -1.36 8.62 8.58
C VAL A 120 -2.26 7.54 9.18
N ARG A 121 -1.96 6.27 8.88
CA ARG A 121 -2.72 5.13 9.43
C ARG A 121 -1.90 3.85 9.44
N ASP A 122 -1.97 3.11 10.53
CA ASP A 122 -1.36 1.79 10.65
C ASP A 122 -2.43 0.76 11.06
N ASN A 123 -2.88 -0.06 10.11
CA ASN A 123 -3.86 -1.13 10.34
C ASN A 123 -3.17 -2.50 10.50
N CYS A 124 -1.87 -2.51 10.84
CA CYS A 124 -1.10 -3.72 11.04
C CYS A 124 -0.65 -3.90 12.51
N LYS A 125 -0.66 -2.82 13.30
CA LYS A 125 -0.43 -2.87 14.76
C LYS A 125 -1.58 -3.50 15.53
#